data_AF-A0A965J3F2-F1
#
_entry.id   AF-A0A965J3F2-F1
#
_cell.length_a   1.000
_cell.length_b   1.000
_cell.length_c   1.000
_cell.angle_alpha   90.00
_cell.angle_beta   90.00
_cell.angle_gamma   90.00
#
_symmetry.space_group_name_H-M   'P 1'
#
loop_
_entity.id
_entity.type
_entity.pdbx_description
1 polymer ?
#
loop_
_entity_poly.entity_id
_entity_poly.type
_entity_poly.pdbx_seq_one_letter_code
_entity_poly.pdbx_strand_id
1 'polypeptide(L)'
;MQMREMNLSLDAEIILENEFVGLHSGGGRSSIKGGQSAADEALHALDISGYAKNRSEVLPINSRGASVLSPYIRHNLLPLQRVWDRH
;
A
#
# COMPACT_ATOMS: atom_id res chain seq x y z
N MET A 1 3.37 -7.65 -37.15
CA MET A 1 3.69 -7.27 -35.77
C MET A 1 3.75 -8.56 -34.96
N GLN A 2 4.95 -9.00 -34.53
CA GLN A 2 5.06 -10.15 -33.63
C GLN A 2 4.75 -9.68 -32.21
N MET A 3 3.89 -10.40 -31.51
CA MET A 3 3.56 -10.14 -30.12
C MET A 3 4.52 -10.96 -29.25
N ARG A 4 5.34 -10.30 -28.45
CA ARG A 4 6.28 -10.94 -27.53
C ARG A 4 5.54 -11.33 -26.26
N GLU A 5 5.68 -12.58 -25.83
CA GLU A 5 5.12 -13.06 -24.56
C GLU A 5 6.04 -12.71 -23.39
N MET A 6 5.43 -12.33 -22.26
CA MET A 6 6.13 -11.94 -21.04
C MET A 6 5.70 -12.85 -19.89
N ASN A 7 6.66 -13.42 -19.16
CA ASN A 7 6.37 -14.26 -18.01
C ASN A 7 6.13 -13.41 -16.75
N LEU A 8 4.86 -13.23 -16.38
CA LEU A 8 4.44 -12.45 -15.21
C LEU A 8 4.57 -13.20 -13.88
N SER A 9 5.05 -14.45 -13.89
CA SER A 9 5.23 -15.25 -12.67
C SER A 9 6.57 -15.00 -11.97
N LEU A 10 7.49 -14.28 -12.62
CA LEU A 10 8.77 -13.89 -12.04
C LEU A 10 8.59 -12.78 -10.99
N ASP A 11 9.60 -12.56 -10.15
CA ASP A 11 9.59 -11.37 -9.29
C ASP A 11 9.57 -10.10 -10.15
N ALA A 12 8.80 -9.10 -9.75
CA ALA A 12 8.65 -7.88 -10.54
C ALA A 12 9.96 -7.09 -10.74
N GLU A 13 10.98 -7.26 -9.90
CA GLU A 13 12.30 -6.64 -10.07
C GLU A 13 12.97 -7.27 -11.30
N ILE A 14 12.92 -8.60 -11.38
CA ILE A 14 13.44 -9.37 -12.51
C ILE A 14 12.69 -9.02 -13.80
N ILE A 15 11.36 -8.84 -13.73
CA ILE A 15 10.56 -8.45 -14.91
C ILE A 15 10.96 -7.04 -15.37
N LEU A 16 11.10 -6.08 -14.46
CA LEU A 16 11.50 -4.71 -14.79
C LEU A 16 12.88 -4.68 -15.44
N GLU A 17 13.84 -5.40 -14.86
CA GLU A 17 15.21 -5.50 -15.37
C GLU A 17 15.32 -6.21 -16.72
N ASN A 18 14.44 -7.16 -17.04
CA ASN A 18 14.54 -7.90 -18.31
C ASN A 18 13.71 -7.29 -19.44
N GLU A 19 12.56 -6.69 -19.11
CA GLU A 19 11.56 -6.31 -20.11
C GLU A 19 11.33 -4.79 -20.20
N PHE A 20 11.76 -4.01 -19.21
CA PHE A 20 11.50 -2.56 -19.12
C PHE A 20 12.76 -1.71 -18.93
N VAL A 21 13.93 -2.24 -19.29
CA VAL A 21 15.21 -1.48 -19.26
C VAL A 21 15.07 -0.17 -20.02
N GLY A 22 15.42 0.93 -19.36
CA GLY A 22 15.32 2.29 -19.95
C GLY A 22 13.89 2.84 -20.03
N LEU A 23 12.88 2.07 -19.63
CA LEU A 23 11.47 2.49 -19.53
C LEU A 23 11.01 2.70 -18.08
N HIS A 24 11.87 2.45 -17.10
CA HIS A 24 11.64 2.75 -15.70
C HIS A 24 12.74 3.63 -15.12
N SER A 25 12.39 4.51 -14.18
CA SER A 25 13.35 5.35 -13.46
C SER A 25 14.08 4.61 -12.32
N GLY A 26 13.70 3.35 -12.07
CA GLY A 26 14.14 2.60 -10.89
C GLY A 26 13.44 3.07 -9.61
N GLY A 27 13.88 2.56 -8.45
CA GLY A 27 13.36 2.90 -7.13
C GLY A 27 12.69 1.73 -6.42
N GLY A 28 12.69 1.77 -5.08
CA GLY A 28 12.12 0.70 -4.27
C GLY A 28 10.60 0.69 -4.29
N ARG A 29 10.01 -0.50 -4.15
CA ARG A 29 8.58 -0.66 -3.98
C ARG A 29 8.13 0.00 -2.67
N SER A 30 6.96 0.64 -2.72
CA SER A 30 6.26 1.06 -1.50
C SER A 30 6.06 -0.14 -0.58
N SER A 31 6.33 0.03 0.72
CA SER A 31 6.01 -0.99 1.73
C SER A 31 4.49 -1.14 1.95
N ILE A 32 3.71 -0.18 1.46
CA ILE A 32 2.25 -0.19 1.50
C ILE A 32 1.75 -0.86 0.22
N LYS A 33 1.06 -1.98 0.38
CA LYS A 33 0.42 -2.70 -0.73
C LYS A 33 -0.66 -1.83 -1.37
N GLY A 34 -0.67 -1.75 -2.70
CA GLY A 34 -1.74 -1.07 -3.43
C GLY A 34 -2.97 -1.94 -3.65
N GLY A 35 -4.04 -1.33 -4.15
CA GLY A 35 -5.25 -2.02 -4.61
C GLY A 35 -6.40 -2.06 -3.60
N GLN A 36 -7.62 -2.28 -4.11
CA GLN A 36 -8.85 -2.25 -3.30
C GLN A 36 -8.86 -3.33 -2.21
N SER A 37 -8.43 -4.55 -2.51
CA SER A 37 -8.41 -5.64 -1.53
C SER A 37 -7.49 -5.35 -0.34
N ALA A 38 -6.32 -4.77 -0.59
CA ALA A 38 -5.40 -4.36 0.47
C ALA A 38 -5.99 -3.21 1.32
N ALA A 39 -6.72 -2.29 0.68
CA ALA A 39 -7.41 -1.21 1.35
C ALA A 39 -8.53 -1.72 2.26
N ASP A 40 -9.33 -2.68 1.77
CA ASP A 40 -10.41 -3.32 2.52
C ASP A 40 -9.88 -4.09 3.74
N GLU A 41 -8.80 -4.86 3.55
CA GLU A 41 -8.13 -5.59 4.62
C GLU A 41 -7.58 -4.64 5.69
N ALA A 42 -6.92 -3.55 5.27
CA ALA A 42 -6.39 -2.53 6.18
C ALA A 42 -7.49 -1.84 6.99
N LEU A 43 -8.64 -1.53 6.37
CA LEU A 43 -9.79 -0.98 7.08
C LEU A 43 -10.41 -2.00 8.05
N HIS A 44 -10.48 -3.28 7.66
CA HIS A 44 -11.00 -4.34 8.52
C HIS A 44 -10.12 -4.58 9.75
N ALA A 45 -8.79 -4.51 9.58
CA ALA A 45 -7.82 -4.72 10.64
C ALA A 45 -7.53 -3.46 11.49
N LEU A 46 -8.16 -2.32 11.19
CA LEU A 46 -7.88 -1.06 11.87
C LEU A 46 -8.36 -1.11 13.33
N ASP A 47 -7.40 -1.02 14.26
CA ASP A 47 -7.63 -0.77 15.67
C ASP A 47 -7.19 0.65 16.04
N ILE A 48 -8.15 1.48 16.43
CA ILE A 48 -7.93 2.86 16.89
C ILE A 48 -8.00 3.01 18.41
N SER A 49 -8.04 1.90 19.15
CA SER A 49 -8.02 1.89 20.61
C SER A 49 -6.78 2.62 21.12
N GLY A 50 -6.98 3.64 21.95
CA GLY A 50 -5.85 4.43 22.47
C GLY A 50 -5.11 5.28 21.43
N TYR A 51 -5.66 5.46 20.22
CA TYR A 51 -5.03 6.24 19.14
C TYR A 51 -4.60 7.64 19.62
N ALA A 52 -5.45 8.32 20.39
CA ALA A 52 -5.14 9.65 20.93
C ALA A 52 -3.85 9.69 21.78
N LYS A 53 -3.52 8.59 22.47
CA LYS A 53 -2.31 8.45 23.29
C LYS A 53 -1.09 8.13 22.44
N ASN A 54 -1.25 7.30 21.40
CA ASN A 54 -0.14 6.72 20.63
C ASN A 54 0.16 7.46 19.31
N ARG A 55 -0.66 8.44 18.92
CA ARG A 55 -0.55 9.16 17.62
C ARG A 55 0.75 9.93 17.42
N SER A 56 1.46 10.27 18.50
CA SER A 56 2.72 11.00 18.44
C SER A 56 3.94 10.11 18.69
N GLU A 57 3.73 8.80 18.87
CA GLU A 57 4.82 7.85 19.07
C GLU A 57 5.54 7.63 17.72
N VAL A 58 6.85 7.89 17.69
CA VAL A 58 7.66 7.78 16.44
C VAL A 58 8.53 6.53 16.47
N LEU A 59 9.04 6.17 17.65
CA LEU A 59 9.88 5.00 17.90
C LEU A 59 9.54 4.40 19.27
N PRO A 60 9.59 3.07 19.43
CA PRO A 60 10.00 2.09 18.41
C PRO A 60 8.90 1.88 17.34
N ILE A 61 9.31 1.47 16.13
CA ILE A 61 8.44 1.43 14.94
C ILE A 61 7.15 0.61 15.16
N ASN A 62 7.28 -0.49 15.91
CA ASN A 62 6.18 -1.40 16.27
C ASN A 62 5.13 -0.77 17.20
N SER A 63 5.46 0.32 17.89
CA SER A 63 4.56 1.02 18.81
C SER A 63 3.86 2.23 18.15
N ARG A 64 4.14 2.52 16.88
CA ARG A 64 3.52 3.65 16.19
C ARG A 64 2.02 3.42 16.03
N GLY A 65 1.21 4.34 16.57
CA GLY A 65 -0.25 4.30 16.44
C GLY A 65 -0.79 4.77 15.08
N ALA A 66 0.03 4.91 14.04
CA ALA A 66 -0.44 5.39 12.74
C ALA A 66 -1.28 4.31 12.03
N SER A 67 -2.48 4.65 11.55
CA SER A 67 -3.40 3.71 10.90
C SER A 67 -2.96 3.24 9.51
N VAL A 68 -2.04 3.98 8.87
CA VAL A 68 -1.56 3.72 7.50
C VAL A 68 -2.67 3.78 6.43
N LEU A 69 -3.88 4.27 6.75
CA LEU A 69 -4.99 4.37 5.78
C LEU A 69 -4.87 5.55 4.81
N SER A 70 -3.99 6.52 5.08
CA SER A 70 -3.92 7.75 4.30
C SER A 70 -3.66 7.56 2.79
N PRO A 71 -2.87 6.57 2.31
CA PRO A 71 -2.72 6.34 0.88
C PRO A 71 -4.02 5.84 0.24
N TYR A 72 -4.75 4.94 0.91
CA TYR A 72 -6.02 4.41 0.40
C TYR A 72 -7.11 5.48 0.33
N ILE A 73 -7.15 6.37 1.33
CA ILE A 73 -8.06 7.52 1.34
C ILE A 73 -7.68 8.52 0.24
N ARG A 74 -6.39 8.88 0.13
CA ARG A 74 -5.89 9.83 -0.88
C ARG A 74 -6.22 9.39 -2.30
N HIS A 75 -6.16 8.09 -2.57
CA HIS A 75 -6.46 7.52 -3.87
C HIS A 75 -7.91 7.03 -4.00
N ASN A 76 -8.79 7.39 -3.06
CA ASN A 76 -10.22 7.09 -3.06
C ASN A 76 -10.58 5.59 -3.12
N LEU A 77 -9.66 4.71 -2.72
CA LEU A 77 -9.93 3.28 -2.49
C LEU A 77 -10.76 3.09 -1.20
N LEU A 78 -10.61 4.01 -0.25
CA LEU A 78 -11.47 4.13 0.93
C LEU A 78 -12.13 5.52 0.95
N PRO A 79 -13.39 5.64 0.54
CA PRO A 79 -14.14 6.87 0.71
C PRO A 79 -14.25 7.24 2.20
N LEU A 80 -14.18 8.54 2.52
CA LEU A 80 -14.20 9.00 3.91
C LEU A 80 -15.44 8.53 4.68
N GLN A 81 -16.61 8.51 4.04
CA GLN A 81 -17.84 8.00 4.66
C GLN A 81 -17.71 6.54 5.09
N ARG A 82 -17.11 5.70 4.24
CA ARG A 82 -16.91 4.27 4.53
C ARG A 82 -15.96 4.05 5.70
N VAL A 83 -14.94 4.90 5.84
CA VAL A 83 -14.03 4.86 6.98
C VAL A 83 -14.79 5.26 8.25
N TRP A 84 -15.56 6.35 8.19
CA TRP A 84 -16.36 6.85 9.30
C TRP A 84 -17.37 5.80 9.82
N ASP A 85 -18.10 5.14 8.93
CA ASP A 85 -19.15 4.18 9.30
C ASP A 85 -18.61 2.89 9.97
N ARG A 86 -17.29 2.66 9.96
CA ARG A 86 -16.66 1.44 10.49
C ARG A 86 -16.22 1.57 11.95
N HIS A 87 -16.18 2.79 12.50
CA HIS A 87 -15.66 3.13 13.83
C HIS A 87 -16.79 3.42 14.82
#